data_AF-A0A7C5GUZ6-F1
#
_entry.id   AF-A0A7C5GUZ6-F1
#
_cell.length_a   1.000
_cell.length_b   1.000
_cell.length_c   1.000
_cell.angle_alpha   90.00
_cell.angle_beta   90.00
_cell.angle_gamma   90.00
#
_symmetry.space_group_name_H-M   'P 1'
#
loop_
_entity.id
_entity.type
_entity.pdbx_description
1 polymer ?
#
loop_
_entity_poly.entity_id
_entity_poly.type
_entity_poly.pdbx_seq_one_letter_code
_entity_poly.pdbx_strand_id
1 'polypeptide(L)'
;TDAPLVPDRPISFGLWDKCMNCNLCADACPAGAIPYGPPSWESRAGQIGVLKWSIDPVRCYEYWRKIGHSCAKCIYACPYSRTLWDMYHIEARQKALRKITGGV
;
A
#
# COMPACT_ATOMS: atom_id res chain seq x y z
N THR A 1 -5.67 9.68 24.20
CA THR A 1 -6.30 10.91 24.72
C THR A 1 -7.51 10.49 25.51
N ASP A 2 -7.83 11.19 26.60
CA ASP A 2 -8.96 10.87 27.48
C ASP A 2 -10.23 11.67 27.12
N ALA A 3 -10.16 12.47 26.06
CA ALA A 3 -11.32 13.17 25.52
C ALA A 3 -12.40 12.19 25.03
N PRO A 4 -13.69 12.47 25.24
CA PRO A 4 -14.78 11.61 24.79
C PRO A 4 -14.98 11.76 23.27
N LEU A 5 -14.45 10.80 22.50
CA LEU A 5 -14.53 10.77 21.04
C LEU A 5 -15.40 9.60 20.58
N VAL A 6 -16.11 9.78 19.46
CA VAL A 6 -16.82 8.69 18.78
C VAL A 6 -15.86 8.04 17.78
N PRO A 7 -15.56 6.72 17.89
CA PRO A 7 -14.68 6.05 16.94
C PRO A 7 -15.32 5.90 15.56
N ASP A 8 -14.55 6.20 14.51
CA ASP A 8 -14.91 5.86 13.13
C ASP A 8 -14.83 4.35 12.88
N ARG A 9 -15.47 3.91 11.78
CA ARG A 9 -15.39 2.51 11.32
C ARG A 9 -14.22 2.31 10.35
N PRO A 10 -13.57 1.13 10.37
CA PRO A 10 -12.57 0.80 9.37
C PRO A 10 -13.19 0.74 7.96
N ILE A 11 -12.41 1.12 6.96
CA ILE A 11 -12.77 0.99 5.55
C ILE A 11 -12.01 -0.16 4.89
N SER A 12 -12.67 -0.84 3.96
CA SER A 12 -12.03 -1.78 3.04
C SER A 12 -12.52 -1.47 1.64
N PHE A 13 -11.58 -1.28 0.71
CA PHE A 13 -11.88 -0.89 -0.68
C PHE A 13 -11.12 -1.75 -1.71
N GLY A 14 -10.68 -2.95 -1.31
CA GLY A 14 -9.98 -3.89 -2.19
C GLY A 14 -8.48 -3.64 -2.36
N LEU A 15 -7.88 -2.76 -1.56
CA LEU A 15 -6.42 -2.52 -1.59
C LEU A 15 -5.62 -3.79 -1.29
N TRP A 16 -6.10 -4.61 -0.35
CA TRP A 16 -5.46 -5.87 0.01
C TRP A 16 -5.32 -6.81 -1.18
N ASP A 17 -6.42 -7.06 -1.90
CA ASP A 17 -6.45 -7.94 -3.07
C ASP A 17 -5.61 -7.38 -4.22
N LYS A 18 -5.56 -6.04 -4.35
CA LYS A 18 -4.70 -5.40 -5.33
C LYS A 18 -3.22 -5.63 -5.01
N CYS A 19 -2.81 -5.46 -3.75
CA CYS A 19 -1.42 -5.63 -3.33
C CYS A 19 -0.90 -7.06 -3.53
N MET A 20 -1.75 -8.08 -3.38
CA MET A 20 -1.39 -9.50 -3.61
C MET A 20 -0.78 -9.76 -4.99
N ASN A 21 -1.16 -8.97 -6.01
CA ASN A 21 -0.78 -9.21 -7.41
C ASN A 21 0.00 -8.04 -8.04
N CYS A 22 0.20 -6.93 -7.32
CA CYS A 22 0.69 -5.70 -7.95
C CYS A 22 2.23 -5.62 -8.02
N ASN A 23 2.92 -5.88 -6.92
CA ASN A 23 4.39 -5.85 -6.75
C ASN A 23 5.16 -4.58 -7.20
N LEU A 24 4.50 -3.55 -7.74
CA LEU A 24 5.16 -2.35 -8.27
C LEU A 24 6.07 -1.62 -7.27
N CYS A 25 5.69 -1.58 -5.99
CA CYS A 25 6.52 -0.99 -4.95
C CYS A 25 7.79 -1.81 -4.68
N ALA A 26 7.71 -3.15 -4.75
CA ALA A 26 8.84 -4.04 -4.60
C ALA A 26 9.81 -3.92 -5.79
N ASP A 27 9.28 -3.90 -7.02
CA ASP A 27 10.06 -3.71 -8.24
C ASP A 27 10.78 -2.36 -8.28
N ALA A 28 10.11 -1.31 -7.80
CA ALA A 28 10.70 0.03 -7.74
C ALA A 28 11.71 0.21 -6.59
N CYS A 29 11.81 -0.73 -5.65
CA CYS A 29 12.62 -0.58 -4.45
C CYS A 29 14.11 -0.78 -4.77
N PRO A 30 14.94 0.27 -4.73
CA PRO A 30 16.37 0.16 -5.07
C PRO A 30 17.18 -0.58 -3.99
N ALA A 31 16.60 -0.77 -2.80
CA ALA A 31 17.22 -1.46 -1.68
C ALA A 31 16.82 -2.94 -1.58
N GLY A 32 15.87 -3.41 -2.41
CA GLY A 32 15.31 -4.76 -2.27
C GLY A 32 14.73 -5.01 -0.87
N ALA A 33 14.15 -3.97 -0.25
CA ALA A 33 13.69 -4.00 1.14
C ALA A 33 12.23 -4.45 1.28
N ILE A 34 11.46 -4.46 0.18
CA ILE A 34 10.04 -4.83 0.19
C ILE A 34 9.92 -6.29 -0.27
N PRO A 35 9.24 -7.18 0.47
CA PRO A 35 9.09 -8.57 0.07
C PRO A 35 8.12 -8.73 -1.10
N TYR A 36 8.37 -9.75 -1.90
CA TYR A 36 7.43 -10.28 -2.88
C TYR A 36 6.54 -11.35 -2.25
N GLY A 37 5.40 -11.64 -2.88
CA GLY A 37 4.50 -12.73 -2.48
C GLY A 37 3.45 -12.33 -1.45
N PRO A 38 2.80 -13.29 -0.78
CA PRO A 38 1.74 -13.02 0.20
C PRO A 38 2.29 -12.39 1.49
N PRO A 39 1.43 -11.73 2.29
CA PRO A 39 1.80 -11.23 3.60
C PRO A 39 2.08 -12.40 4.56
N SER A 40 2.87 -12.15 5.59
CA SER A 40 3.17 -13.13 6.63
C SER A 40 2.98 -12.55 8.03
N TRP A 41 2.94 -13.44 9.02
CA TRP A 41 2.94 -13.07 10.44
C TRP A 41 4.35 -12.75 10.95
N GLU A 42 5.37 -12.98 10.12
CA GLU A 42 6.76 -12.68 10.46
C GLU A 42 7.00 -11.17 10.39
N SER A 43 7.84 -10.69 11.30
CA SER A 43 8.15 -9.28 11.40
C SER A 43 9.65 -9.05 11.39
N ARG A 44 10.10 -8.25 10.42
CA ARG A 44 11.47 -7.74 10.33
C ARG A 44 11.63 -6.40 11.04
N ALA A 45 10.56 -5.87 11.63
CA ALA A 45 10.51 -4.56 12.29
C ALA A 45 10.05 -4.65 13.76
N GLY A 46 10.04 -5.84 14.36
CA GLY A 46 9.78 -6.05 15.78
C GLY A 46 8.30 -6.06 16.21
N GLN A 47 7.36 -5.75 15.32
CA GLN A 47 5.92 -5.86 15.64
C GLN A 47 5.47 -7.32 15.63
N ILE A 48 4.87 -7.81 16.70
CA ILE A 48 4.40 -9.20 16.81
C ILE A 48 2.87 -9.24 16.61
N GLY A 49 2.36 -10.28 15.95
CA GLY A 49 0.92 -10.53 15.84
C GLY A 49 0.18 -9.75 14.76
N VAL A 50 0.89 -9.20 13.77
CA VAL A 50 0.29 -8.43 12.67
C VAL A 50 0.61 -9.11 11.34
N LEU A 51 -0.43 -9.57 10.62
CA LEU A 51 -0.31 -10.10 9.26
C LEU A 51 -0.07 -8.95 8.27
N LYS A 52 1.10 -8.92 7.64
CA LYS A 52 1.46 -7.87 6.68
C LYS A 52 2.64 -8.24 5.79
N TRP A 53 2.89 -7.41 4.77
CA TRP A 53 4.18 -7.38 4.08
C TRP A 53 5.20 -6.63 4.94
N SER A 54 5.98 -7.37 5.72
CA SER A 54 7.03 -6.79 6.56
C SER A 54 8.25 -6.41 5.71
N ILE A 55 8.47 -5.11 5.53
CA ILE A 55 9.70 -4.60 4.90
C ILE A 55 10.92 -4.88 5.78
N ASP A 56 12.10 -4.96 5.17
CA ASP A 56 13.38 -4.90 5.87
C ASP A 56 13.75 -3.42 6.15
N PRO A 57 13.57 -2.95 7.40
CA PRO A 57 13.79 -1.53 7.72
C PRO A 57 15.28 -1.16 7.69
N VAL A 58 16.18 -2.12 7.95
CA VAL A 58 17.63 -1.88 7.97
C VAL A 58 18.11 -1.61 6.55
N ARG A 59 17.77 -2.47 5.59
CA ARG A 59 18.11 -2.26 4.16
C ARG A 59 17.53 -0.97 3.61
N CYS A 60 16.27 -0.66 3.96
CA CYS A 60 15.62 0.57 3.53
C CYS A 60 16.39 1.80 4.04
N TYR A 61 16.75 1.81 5.33
CA TYR A 61 17.45 2.92 5.95
C TYR A 61 18.90 3.06 5.49
N GLU A 62 19.61 1.96 5.27
CA GLU A 62 20.96 1.97 4.69
C GLU A 62 20.98 2.66 3.32
N TYR A 63 19.95 2.42 2.49
CA TYR A 63 19.82 3.12 1.22
C TYR A 63 19.58 4.62 1.39
N TRP A 64 18.77 5.05 2.36
CA TRP A 64 18.57 6.47 2.66
C TRP A 64 19.89 7.13 3.07
N ARG A 65 20.67 6.48 3.94
CA ARG A 65 21.99 6.95 4.34
C ARG A 65 22.94 7.05 3.14
N LYS A 66 22.87 6.10 2.20
CA LYS A 66 23.69 6.09 0.99
C LYS A 66 23.37 7.24 0.03
N ILE A 67 22.09 7.57 -0.17
CA ILE A 67 21.69 8.65 -1.08
C ILE A 67 21.68 10.04 -0.42
N GLY A 68 21.77 10.10 0.91
CA GLY A 68 21.83 11.35 1.67
C GLY A 68 20.49 12.09 1.80
N HIS A 69 19.38 11.47 1.40
CA HIS A 69 18.03 12.02 1.50
C HIS A 69 16.97 10.90 1.60
N SER A 70 15.70 11.27 1.75
CA SER A 70 14.59 10.29 1.75
C SER A 70 14.35 9.69 0.37
N CYS A 71 14.09 8.38 0.29
CA CYS A 71 13.98 7.66 -0.99
C CYS A 71 12.59 7.75 -1.65
N ALA A 72 11.54 7.30 -0.93
CA ALA A 72 10.14 7.33 -1.35
C ALA A 72 9.77 6.69 -2.71
N LYS A 73 10.67 5.98 -3.41
CA LYS A 73 10.36 5.35 -4.72
C LYS A 73 9.17 4.40 -4.69
N CYS A 74 9.00 3.65 -3.60
CA CYS A 74 7.84 2.77 -3.41
C CYS A 74 6.51 3.53 -3.35
N ILE A 75 6.51 4.74 -2.77
CA ILE A 75 5.35 5.64 -2.76
C ILE A 75 5.11 6.11 -4.20
N TYR A 76 6.12 6.64 -4.89
CA TYR A 76 5.95 7.14 -6.27
C TYR A 76 5.48 6.08 -7.29
N ALA A 77 5.89 4.82 -7.11
CA ALA A 77 5.48 3.71 -7.98
C ALA A 77 4.05 3.21 -7.70
N CYS A 78 3.48 3.52 -6.53
CA CYS A 78 2.17 3.05 -6.15
C CYS A 78 1.08 3.68 -7.03
N PRO A 79 0.17 2.90 -7.65
CA PRO A 79 -0.97 3.45 -8.40
C PRO A 79 -1.88 4.35 -7.55
N TYR A 80 -1.79 4.23 -6.22
CA TYR A 80 -2.59 4.99 -5.26
C TYR A 80 -1.92 6.28 -4.76
N SER A 81 -0.69 6.62 -5.20
CA SER A 81 0.05 7.79 -4.69
C SER A 81 -0.03 9.04 -5.56
N ARG A 82 -0.48 8.93 -6.81
CA ARG A 82 -0.68 10.06 -7.73
C ARG A 82 -2.13 10.20 -8.15
N THR A 83 -2.44 11.31 -8.82
CA THR A 83 -3.66 11.67 -9.56
C THR A 83 -4.26 10.55 -10.46
N LEU A 84 -3.55 9.44 -10.69
CA LEU A 84 -4.12 8.21 -11.23
C LEU A 84 -5.19 7.59 -10.30
N TRP A 85 -5.20 7.95 -9.01
CA TRP A 85 -6.28 7.61 -8.09
C TRP A 85 -7.62 8.21 -8.54
N ASP A 86 -7.64 9.41 -9.15
CA ASP A 86 -8.85 9.99 -9.74
C ASP A 86 -9.34 9.18 -10.92
N MET A 87 -8.44 8.73 -11.81
CA MET A 87 -8.80 7.83 -12.92
C MET A 87 -9.33 6.49 -12.42
N TYR A 88 -8.65 5.84 -11.48
CA TYR A 88 -9.11 4.57 -10.91
C TYR A 88 -10.42 4.73 -10.11
N HIS A 89 -10.65 5.86 -9.43
CA HIS A 89 -11.93 6.18 -8.78
C HIS A 89 -13.04 6.43 -9.79
N ILE A 90 -12.78 7.17 -10.87
CA ILE A 90 -13.73 7.40 -11.97
C ILE A 90 -14.11 6.08 -12.60
N GLU A 91 -13.14 5.21 -12.92
CA GLU A 91 -13.40 3.90 -13.50
C GLU A 91 -14.18 2.98 -12.54
N ALA A 92 -13.77 2.90 -11.27
CA ALA A 92 -14.46 2.11 -10.27
C ALA A 92 -15.90 2.60 -10.05
N ARG A 93 -16.12 3.92 -10.00
CA ARG A 93 -17.44 4.55 -9.88
C ARG A 93 -18.29 4.31 -11.12
N GLN A 94 -17.75 4.46 -12.33
CA GLN A 94 -18.46 4.17 -13.58
C GLN A 94 -18.85 2.70 -13.66
N LYS A 95 -17.96 1.78 -13.28
CA LYS A 95 -18.24 0.34 -13.27
C LYS A 95 -19.32 -0.02 -12.26
N ALA A 96 -19.31 0.59 -11.09
CA ALA A 96 -20.38 0.45 -10.09
C ALA A 96 -21.72 1.01 -10.61
N LEU A 97 -21.72 2.19 -11.25
CA LEU A 97 -22.91 2.81 -11.83
C LEU A 97 -23.51 1.98 -12.97
N ARG A 98 -22.70 1.47 -13.91
CA ARG A 98 -23.17 0.59 -15.00
C ARG A 98 -23.87 -0.66 -14.49
N LYS A 99 -23.39 -1.20 -13.36
CA LYS A 99 -23.97 -2.37 -12.68
C LYS A 99 -25.33 -2.08 -12.03
N ILE A 100 -25.57 -0.83 -11.63
CA ILE A 100 -26.84 -0.36 -11.05
C ILE A 100 -27.86 -0.02 -12.15
N THR A 101 -27.40 0.54 -13.27
CA THR A 101 -28.29 0.99 -14.36
C THR A 101 -28.59 -0.09 -15.40
N GLY A 102 -28.10 -1.32 -15.23
CA GLY A 102 -28.41 -2.45 -16.12
C GLY A 102 -27.87 -2.30 -17.56
N GLY A 103 -26.76 -1.57 -17.75
CA GLY A 103 -26.17 -1.38 -19.07
C GLY A 103 -25.25 -2.53 -19.48
N VAL A 104 -25.45 -3.06 -20.69
CA VAL A 104 -24.60 -4.04 -21.40
C VAL A 104 -23.11 -3.68 -21.34
#